data_AF-A0A948RIL0-F1
#
_entry.id   AF-A0A948RIL0-F1
#
_cell.length_a   1.000
_cell.length_b   1.000
_cell.length_c   1.000
_cell.angle_alpha   90.00
_cell.angle_beta   90.00
_cell.angle_gamma   90.00
#
_symmetry.space_group_name_H-M   'P 1'
#
loop_
_entity.id
_entity.type
_entity.pdbx_description
1 polymer ?
#
loop_
_entity_poly.entity_id
_entity_poly.type
_entity_poly.pdbx_seq_one_letter_code
_entity_poly.pdbx_strand_id
1 'polypeptide(L)' 'EAMQSLVTQFPALKLHLYNGEGQLRPFVNLFIGESNIKDLQGLGTSLGEDDKLLLVPSIAGG' A
#
# COMPACT_ATOMS: atom_id res chain seq x y z
N GLU A 1 -3.33 9.68 3.38
CA GLU A 1 -2.48 9.94 4.58
C GLU A 1 -1.83 8.69 5.15
N ALA A 2 -2.55 7.57 5.34
CA ALA A 2 -2.01 6.33 5.92
C ALA A 2 -0.66 5.86 5.33
N MET A 3 -0.56 5.76 4.00
CA MET A 3 0.70 5.35 3.35
C MET A 3 1.84 6.34 3.55
N GLN A 4 1.55 7.64 3.62
CA GLN A 4 2.55 8.66 3.88
C GLN A 4 3.06 8.58 5.33
N SER A 5 2.16 8.31 6.29
CA SER A 5 2.53 8.03 7.68
C SER A 5 3.42 6.79 7.78
N LEU A 6 3.06 5.70 7.08
CA LEU A 6 3.85 4.47 7.05
C LEU A 6 5.29 4.71 6.58
N VAL A 7 5.50 5.41 5.46
CA VAL A 7 6.85 5.68 4.96
C VAL A 7 7.59 6.76 5.76
N THR A 8 6.88 7.60 6.51
CA THR A 8 7.51 8.53 7.45
C THR A 8 8.07 7.77 8.66
N GLN A 9 7.30 6.81 9.19
CA GLN A 9 7.73 5.97 10.31
C GLN A 9 8.79 4.95 9.89
N PHE A 10 8.71 4.43 8.66
CA PHE A 10 9.64 3.44 8.12
C PHE A 10 10.20 3.89 6.76
N PRO A 11 11.17 4.83 6.74
CA PRO A 11 11.71 5.39 5.50
C PRO A 11 12.26 4.36 4.52
N ALA A 12 12.84 3.27 5.03
CA ALA A 12 13.38 2.18 4.20
C ALA A 12 12.29 1.54 3.32
N LEU A 13 11.04 1.44 3.79
CA LEU A 13 9.94 0.87 3.02
C LEU A 13 9.61 1.69 1.78
N LYS A 14 9.86 3.01 1.78
CA LYS A 14 9.52 3.88 0.64
C LYS A 14 10.13 3.38 -0.67
N LEU A 15 11.39 2.92 -0.63
CA LEU A 15 12.12 2.42 -1.80
C LEU A 15 11.54 1.10 -2.34
N HIS A 16 10.95 0.30 -1.45
CA HIS A 16 10.32 -0.97 -1.79
C HIS A 16 8.85 -0.82 -2.22
N LEU A 17 8.16 0.20 -1.72
CA LEU A 17 6.74 0.43 -1.98
C LEU A 17 6.47 1.33 -3.19
N TYR A 18 7.32 2.33 -3.40
CA TYR A 18 7.17 3.32 -4.46
C TYR A 18 8.25 3.20 -5.53
N ASN A 19 7.92 3.58 -6.76
CA ASN A 19 8.88 3.76 -7.85
C ASN A 19 9.53 5.16 -7.80
N GLY A 20 10.43 5.45 -8.73
CA GLY A 20 11.11 6.76 -8.82
C GLY A 20 10.18 7.93 -9.15
N GLU A 21 8.98 7.66 -9.63
CA GLU A 21 7.95 8.65 -9.96
C GLU A 21 6.97 8.90 -8.79
N GLY A 22 7.18 8.24 -7.65
CA GLY A 22 6.32 8.37 -6.47
C GLY A 22 5.01 7.59 -6.57
N GLN A 23 4.88 6.67 -7.53
CA GLN A 23 3.72 5.78 -7.66
C GLN A 23 3.96 4.46 -6.92
N LEU A 24 2.90 3.84 -6.41
CA LEU A 24 2.98 2.50 -5.84
C LEU A 24 3.46 1.50 -6.90
N ARG A 25 4.39 0.63 -6.51
CA ARG A 25 4.86 -0.43 -7.40
C ARG A 25 3.75 -1.45 -7.68
N PRO A 26 3.66 -2.00 -8.89
CA PRO A 26 2.55 -2.86 -9.31
C PRO A 26 2.44 -4.17 -8.50
N PHE A 27 3.54 -4.66 -7.93
CA PHE A 27 3.58 -5.85 -7.07
C PHE A 27 3.26 -5.58 -5.59
N VAL A 28 3.00 -4.33 -5.22
CA VAL A 28 2.51 -4.00 -3.88
C VAL A 28 1.00 -4.15 -3.90
N ASN A 29 0.48 -5.02 -3.04
CA ASN A 29 -0.95 -5.18 -2.84
C ASN A 29 -1.33 -4.66 -1.45
N LEU A 30 -2.42 -3.89 -1.41
CA LEU A 30 -2.97 -3.31 -0.21
C LEU A 30 -4.42 -3.72 -0.12
N PHE A 31 -4.85 -4.20 1.04
CA PHE A 31 -6.21 -4.69 1.26
C PHE A 31 -6.87 -3.98 2.42
N ILE A 32 -8.17 -3.75 2.30
CA ILE A 32 -9.07 -3.33 3.38
C ILE A 32 -10.11 -4.44 3.50
N GLY A 33 -10.08 -5.19 4.61
CA GLY A 33 -10.80 -6.45 4.70
C GLY A 33 -10.34 -7.43 3.62
N GLU A 34 -11.27 -7.85 2.75
CA GLU A 34 -11.01 -8.79 1.65
C GLU A 34 -10.76 -8.11 0.29
N SER A 35 -10.95 -6.78 0.20
CA SER A 35 -10.87 -6.04 -1.05
C SER A 35 -9.48 -5.43 -1.26
N ASN A 36 -8.88 -5.67 -2.44
CA ASN A 36 -7.66 -4.97 -2.85
C ASN A 36 -8.02 -3.53 -3.25
N ILE A 37 -7.24 -2.54 -2.80
CA ILE A 37 -7.52 -1.14 -3.14
C ILE A 37 -7.48 -0.87 -4.65
N LYS A 38 -6.79 -1.71 -5.43
CA LYS A 38 -6.74 -1.62 -6.90
C LYS A 38 -8.10 -1.83 -7.55
N ASP A 39 -8.96 -2.62 -6.91
CA ASP A 39 -10.34 -2.86 -7.34
C ASP A 39 -11.31 -1.79 -6.81
N LEU A 40 -10.81 -0.87 -5.98
CA LEU A 40 -11.53 0.24 -5.38
C LEU A 40 -11.08 1.57 -6.02
N GLN A 41 -10.57 2.52 -5.21
CA GLN A 41 -10.13 3.85 -5.66
C GLN A 41 -8.60 4.00 -5.58
N GLY A 42 -7.86 2.88 -5.53
CA GLY A 42 -6.42 2.88 -5.34
C GLY A 42 -6.02 3.59 -4.05
N LEU A 43 -4.98 4.44 -4.12
CA LEU A 43 -4.53 5.26 -2.99
C LEU A 43 -5.58 6.29 -2.52
N GLY A 44 -6.62 6.55 -3.31
CA GLY A 44 -7.76 7.39 -2.93
C GLY A 44 -8.81 6.67 -2.10
N THR A 45 -8.68 5.36 -1.88
CA THR A 45 -9.65 4.58 -1.09
C THR A 45 -9.69 5.10 0.35
N SER A 46 -10.87 5.53 0.78
CA SER A 46 -11.09 6.01 2.15
C SER A 46 -10.86 4.89 3.17
N LEU A 47 -10.25 5.24 4.30
CA LEU A 47 -10.06 4.35 5.45
C LEU A 47 -10.88 4.88 6.62
N GLY A 48 -11.72 4.03 7.22
CA GLY A 48 -12.36 4.28 8.50
C GLY A 48 -11.40 4.09 9.67
N GLU A 49 -11.82 4.53 10.87
CA GLU A 49 -10.99 4.44 12.08
C GLU A 49 -10.70 2.98 12.49
N ASP A 50 -11.65 2.08 12.23
CA ASP A 50 -11.54 0.64 12.55
C ASP A 50 -10.98 -0.20 11.39
N ASP A 51 -10.71 0.41 10.23
CA ASP A 51 -10.21 -0.31 9.07
C ASP A 51 -8.75 -0.75 9.28
N LYS A 52 -8.49 -1.99 8.88
CA LYS A 52 -7.12 -2.54 8.87
C LYS A 52 -6.61 -2.60 7.44
N LEU A 53 -5.56 -1.82 7.18
CA LEU A 53 -4.84 -1.87 5.92
C LEU A 53 -3.78 -2.99 5.97
N LEU A 54 -3.98 -4.05 5.18
CA LEU A 54 -3.01 -5.13 5.05
C LEU A 54 -2.10 -4.89 3.84
N LEU A 55 -0.79 -4.83 4.08
CA LEU A 55 0.22 -4.73 3.03
C LEU A 55 0.80 -6.10 2.74
N VAL A 56 0.54 -6.62 1.54
CA VAL A 56 1.06 -7.90 1.06
C VAL A 56 2.09 -7.63 -0.04
N PRO A 57 3.39 -7.84 0.23
CA PRO A 57 4.38 -7.83 -0.84
C PRO A 57 4.17 -9.07 -1.71
N SER A 58 3.93 -8.89 -3.01
CA SER A 58 3.98 -10.03 -3.92
C SER A 58 5.43 -10.44 -4.13
N ILE A 59 5.86 -11.45 -3.37
CA ILE A 59 7.06 -12.22 -3.71
C ILE A 59 6.64 -13.16 -4.84
N ALA A 60 7.08 -12.87 -6.06
CA ALA A 60 7.08 -13.89 -7.10
C ALA A 60 8.01 -15.00 -6.59
N GLY A 61 7.43 -16.13 -6.18
CA GLY A 61 8.18 -17.33 -5.87
C GLY A 61 8.97 -17.72 -7.11
N GLY A 62 10.30 -17.69 -7.00
CA GLY A 62 11.19 -18.38 -7.93
C GLY A 62 11.10 -19.88 -7.74
#